data_AF-A0A1E2UPN5-F1
#
_entry.id   AF-A0A1E2UPN5-F1
#
_cell.length_a   1.000
_cell.length_b   1.000
_cell.length_c   1.000
_cell.angle_alpha   90.00
_cell.angle_beta   90.00
_cell.angle_gamma   90.00
#
_symmetry.space_group_name_H-M   'P 1'
#
loop_
_entity.id
_entity.type
_entity.pdbx_description
1 polymer ?
#
loop_
_entity_poly.entity_id
_entity_poly.type
_entity_poly.pdbx_seq_one_letter_code
_entity_poly.pdbx_strand_id
1 'polypeptide(L)' 'MRKQGISISIDNFNTGYSSLSYLKRFPVDKIKIDQSFVRDVTTGPEDAVMSEAIIAMVHHLELKVVAEGVETAA' A
#
# COMPACT_ATOMS: atom_id res chain seq x y z
N MET A 1 -12.96 1.59 17.52
CA MET A 1 -12.53 0.71 16.40
C MET A 1 -11.30 -0.10 16.77
N ARG A 2 -10.07 0.46 16.84
CA ARG A 2 -8.89 -0.35 17.24
C ARG A 2 -8.99 -0.97 18.64
N LYS A 3 -9.54 -0.25 19.62
CA LYS A 3 -9.81 -0.78 20.98
C LYS A 3 -10.87 -1.89 21.03
N GLN A 4 -11.58 -2.14 19.92
CA GLN A 4 -12.56 -3.23 19.76
C GLN A 4 -12.01 -4.36 18.88
N GLY A 5 -10.71 -4.34 18.54
CA GLY A 5 -10.08 -5.35 17.68
C GLY A 5 -10.31 -5.15 16.17
N ILE A 6 -10.88 -4.03 15.76
CA ILE A 6 -11.16 -3.73 14.35
C ILE A 6 -9.96 -2.98 13.75
N SER A 7 -9.37 -3.54 12.68
CA SER A 7 -8.29 -2.92 11.89
C SER A 7 -8.83 -2.21 10.65
N ILE A 8 -8.25 -1.08 10.29
CA ILE A 8 -8.60 -0.29 9.10
C ILE A 8 -7.50 -0.41 8.05
N SER A 9 -7.87 -0.73 6.81
CA SER A 9 -6.96 -0.70 5.66
C SER A 9 -7.40 0.34 4.64
N ILE A 10 -6.43 1.01 4.01
CA ILE A 10 -6.69 1.80 2.78
C ILE A 10 -6.44 0.91 1.57
N ASP A 11 -7.41 0.91 0.67
CA ASP A 11 -7.37 0.16 -0.58
C ASP A 11 -6.95 1.03 -1.77
N ASN A 12 -6.45 0.39 -2.84
CA ASN A 12 -6.03 1.05 -4.09
C ASN A 12 -5.16 2.28 -3.86
N PHE A 13 -4.10 2.11 -3.06
CA PHE A 13 -3.19 3.20 -2.68
C PHE A 13 -2.33 3.64 -3.87
N ASN A 14 -2.96 4.24 -4.88
CA ASN A 14 -2.31 4.99 -5.96
C ASN A 14 -3.25 5.74 -6.94
N THR A 15 -4.56 5.80 -6.70
CA THR A 15 -5.49 6.35 -7.70
C THR A 15 -5.91 7.82 -7.47
N GLY A 16 -5.23 8.59 -6.60
CA GLY A 16 -5.52 10.03 -6.46
C GLY A 16 -4.72 10.84 -5.44
N TYR A 17 -4.88 12.17 -5.53
CA TYR A 17 -4.21 13.24 -4.76
C TYR A 17 -4.49 13.29 -3.24
N SER A 18 -5.16 12.28 -2.67
CA SER A 18 -5.70 12.34 -1.28
C SER A 18 -5.26 11.19 -0.37
N SER A 19 -4.49 10.22 -0.86
CA SER A 19 -4.12 9.01 -0.09
C SER A 19 -3.34 9.32 1.20
N LEU A 20 -2.41 10.28 1.16
CA LEU A 20 -1.65 10.71 2.35
C LEU A 20 -2.50 11.49 3.36
N SER A 21 -3.45 12.29 2.87
CA SER A 21 -4.35 13.05 3.74
C SER A 21 -5.28 12.14 4.53
N TYR A 22 -5.64 10.96 3.99
CA TYR A 22 -6.40 9.94 4.73
C TYR A 22 -5.57 9.30 5.85
N LEU A 23 -4.28 9.05 5.63
CA LEU A 23 -3.38 8.51 6.67
C LEU A 23 -3.28 9.43 7.89
N LYS A 24 -3.38 10.76 7.69
CA LYS A 24 -3.38 11.72 8.80
C LYS A 24 -4.69 11.76 9.59
N ARG A 25 -5.82 11.39 8.96
CA ARG A 25 -7.17 11.58 9.54
C ARG A 25 -7.74 10.32 10.19
N PHE A 26 -7.27 9.15 9.77
CA PHE A 26 -7.80 7.87 10.26
C PHE A 26 -6.70 7.05 10.93
N PRO A 27 -7.05 6.27 11.98
CA PRO A 27 -6.12 5.36 12.63
C PRO A 27 -5.96 4.10 11.76
N VAL A 28 -5.28 4.25 10.62
CA VAL A 28 -5.04 3.19 9.64
C VAL A 28 -4.02 2.19 10.19
N ASP A 29 -4.23 0.91 9.88
CA ASP A 29 -3.36 -0.20 10.26
C ASP A 29 -2.51 -0.70 9.08
N LYS A 30 -3.07 -0.59 7.87
CA LYS A 30 -2.51 -1.22 6.67
C LYS A 30 -2.81 -0.42 5.40
N ILE A 31 -1.90 -0.49 4.44
CA ILE A 31 -2.05 -0.01 3.07
C ILE A 31 -2.02 -1.21 2.11
N LYS A 32 -2.85 -1.18 1.07
CA LYS A 32 -2.84 -2.14 -0.04
C LYS A 32 -2.29 -1.47 -1.31
N ILE A 33 -1.23 -2.06 -1.88
CA ILE A 33 -0.66 -1.64 -3.16
C ILE A 33 -1.48 -2.28 -4.27
N ASP A 34 -2.02 -1.44 -5.14
CA ASP A 34 -2.85 -1.86 -6.27
C ASP A 34 -2.08 -2.78 -7.23
N GLN A 35 -2.79 -3.75 -7.80
CA GLN A 35 -2.25 -4.74 -8.73
C GLN A 35 -1.51 -4.12 -9.94
N SER A 36 -1.85 -2.90 -10.35
CA SER A 36 -1.18 -2.20 -11.46
C SER A 36 0.31 -2.01 -11.23
N PHE A 37 0.74 -1.83 -9.97
CA PHE A 37 2.15 -1.70 -9.58
C PHE A 37 2.80 -3.06 -9.30
N VAL A 38 2.01 -4.09 -9.03
CA VAL A 38 2.49 -5.43 -8.66
C VAL A 38 2.70 -6.30 -9.90
N ARG A 39 1.81 -6.21 -10.89
CA ARG A 39 1.79 -7.07 -12.09
C ARG A 39 3.13 -7.07 -12.82
N ASP A 40 3.69 -5.88 -13.01
CA ASP A 40 4.90 -5.66 -13.79
C ASP A 40 6.11 -5.37 -12.88
N VAL A 41 6.03 -5.61 -11.56
CA VAL A 41 7.10 -5.24 -10.59
C VAL A 41 8.44 -5.94 -10.83
N THR A 42 8.46 -7.10 -11.49
CA THR A 42 9.68 -7.87 -11.78
C THR A 42 10.31 -7.53 -13.13
N THR A 43 9.56 -6.88 -14.03
CA THR A 43 9.94 -6.62 -15.42
C THR A 43 9.96 -5.12 -15.76
N GLY A 44 9.16 -4.33 -15.05
CA GLY A 44 8.97 -2.89 -15.19
C GLY A 44 9.76 -2.13 -14.12
N PRO A 45 10.88 -1.47 -14.47
CA PRO A 45 11.69 -0.75 -13.48
C PRO A 45 10.94 0.44 -12.85
N GLU A 46 9.99 1.05 -13.56
CA GLU A 46 9.16 2.13 -13.02
C GLU A 46 8.23 1.62 -11.91
N ASP A 47 7.54 0.50 -12.15
CA ASP A 47 6.63 -0.11 -11.16
C ASP A 47 7.38 -0.65 -9.93
N ALA A 48 8.60 -1.18 -10.14
CA ALA A 48 9.49 -1.59 -9.06
C ALA A 48 9.88 -0.40 -8.16
N VAL A 49 10.35 0.70 -8.76
CA VAL A 49 10.74 1.91 -8.02
C VAL A 49 9.55 2.53 -7.29
N MET A 50 8.38 2.58 -7.92
CA MET A 50 7.17 3.10 -7.30
C MET A 50 6.71 2.22 -6.12
N SER A 51 6.74 0.89 -6.29
CA SER A 51 6.44 -0.05 -5.22
C SER A 51 7.41 0.09 -4.04
N GLU A 52 8.70 0.21 -4.31
CA GLU A 52 9.74 0.40 -3.30
C GLU A 52 9.53 1.72 -2.52
N ALA A 53 9.27 2.82 -3.22
CA ALA A 53 9.00 4.12 -2.60
C ALA A 53 7.76 4.08 -1.69
N ILE A 54 6.69 3.42 -2.13
CA ILE A 54 5.47 3.22 -1.32
C ILE A 54 5.80 2.40 -0.08
N ILE A 55 6.46 1.24 -0.23
CA ILE A 55 6.84 0.35 0.87
C ILE A 55 7.68 1.10 1.90
N ALA A 56 8.70 1.84 1.46
CA ALA A 56 9.56 2.63 2.32
C ALA A 56 8.74 3.64 3.15
N MET A 57 7.84 4.38 2.50
CA MET A 57 6.97 5.35 3.18
C MET A 57 6.02 4.68 4.18
N VAL A 58 5.38 3.55 3.81
CA VAL A 58 4.46 2.82 4.70
C VAL A 58 5.18 2.36 5.97
N HIS A 59 6.40 1.83 5.83
CA HIS A 59 7.20 1.41 6.99
C HIS A 59 7.62 2.59 7.87
N HIS A 60 7.96 3.75 7.31
CA HIS A 60 8.24 4.96 8.10
C HIS A 60 7.04 5.45 8.90
N LEU A 61 5.82 5.12 8.47
CA LEU A 61 4.58 5.42 9.18
C LEU A 61 4.16 4.32 10.17
N GLU A 62 5.01 3.30 10.36
CA GLU A 62 4.73 2.12 11.20
C GLU A 62 3.45 1.36 10.81
N LEU A 63 3.12 1.42 9.51
CA LEU A 63 1.96 0.75 8.93
C LEU A 63 2.36 -0.57 8.28
N LYS A 64 1.40 -1.48 8.12
CA LYS A 64 1.60 -2.71 7.33
C LYS A 64 1.31 -2.44 5.86
N VAL A 65 2.00 -3.15 4.97
CA VAL A 65 1.73 -3.14 3.53
C VAL A 65 1.30 -4.52 3.05
N VAL A 66 0.40 -4.58 2.06
CA VAL A 66 0.01 -5.80 1.34
C VAL A 66 -0.02 -5.50 -0.15
N ALA A 67 0.58 -6.37 -0.95
CA ALA A 67 0.49 -6.32 -2.42
C ALA A 67 -0.76 -7.08 -2.89
N GLU A 68 -1.47 -6.52 -3.86
CA GLU A 68 -2.62 -7.17 -4.51
C GLU A 68 -2.27 -7.75 -5.87
N GLY A 69 -3.03 -8.78 -6.30
CA GLY A 69 -2.88 -9.34 -7.64
C GLY A 69 -1.57 -10.11 -7.85
N VAL A 70 -0.99 -10.70 -6.80
CA VAL A 70 0.16 -11.60 -6.93
C VAL A 70 -0.32 -12.93 -7.53
N GLU A 71 -0.01 -13.17 -8.79
CA GLU A 71 -0.46 -14.36 -9.54
C GLU A 71 0.64 -15.41 -9.72
N THR A 72 1.90 -15.04 -9.48
CA THR A 72 3.06 -15.91 -9.72
C THR A 72 3.90 -16.06 -8.45
N ALA A 73 4.46 -17.25 -8.27
CA ALA A 73 5.66 -17.41 -7.46
C ALA A 73 6.84 -17.01 -8.36
N ALA A 74 7.48 -15.89 -8.05
CA ALA A 74 8.66 -15.43 -8.79
C ALA A 74 9.86 -16.36 -8.58
#